data_AF-A0A832I2X0-F1
#
_entry.id   AF-A0A832I2X0-F1
#
_cell.length_a   1.000
_cell.length_b   1.000
_cell.length_c   1.000
_cell.angle_alpha   90.00
_cell.angle_beta   90.00
_cell.angle_gamma   90.00
#
_symmetry.space_group_name_H-M   'P 1'
#
loop_
_entity.id
_entity.type
_entity.pdbx_description
1 polymer ?
#
loop_
_entity_poly.entity_id
_entity_poly.type
_entity_poly.pdbx_seq_one_letter_code
_entity_poly.pdbx_strand_id
1 'polypeptide(L)'
;MRDRVPLPFRSWAVLPWLAFVAWLWWRAALERLAATGAAPAGAGGPDPAALALAATGMKLAGHALEAAWYAACGRALGARLPVVRLAVALVTLSMLDVARLALLGPPAGEGFDPRLPLVGAELLAGAGAPHDGFGAAFGSFGLFVALRLAGTAWLLARALGEGRGGAAALLVAATWLASRLAAWWVVDLARGRSPLGGG
;
A
#
# COMPACT_ATOMS: atom_id res chain seq x y z
N MET A 1 26.71 -4.96 -16.45
CA MET A 1 25.31 -4.53 -16.40
C MET A 1 24.91 -4.18 -14.96
N ARG A 2 25.61 -3.21 -14.35
CA ARG A 2 25.50 -2.89 -12.92
C ARG A 2 24.29 -1.98 -12.66
N ASP A 3 23.42 -2.40 -11.75
CA ASP A 3 22.57 -1.56 -10.90
C ASP A 3 21.72 -0.44 -11.55
N ARG A 4 20.73 -0.81 -12.36
CA ARG A 4 19.77 0.16 -12.92
C ARG A 4 18.70 0.65 -11.93
N VAL A 5 18.57 -0.01 -10.77
CA VAL A 5 17.68 0.43 -9.68
C VAL A 5 18.52 1.23 -8.69
N PRO A 6 18.33 2.57 -8.60
CA PRO A 6 19.04 3.38 -7.63
C PRO A 6 18.59 3.00 -6.22
N LEU A 7 19.56 2.87 -5.30
CA LEU A 7 19.21 2.92 -3.89
C LEU A 7 18.87 4.38 -3.56
N PRO A 8 17.75 4.63 -2.86
CA PRO A 8 17.39 5.99 -2.46
C PRO A 8 18.40 6.63 -1.49
N PHE A 9 19.27 5.83 -0.87
CA PHE A 9 20.28 6.25 0.10
C PHE A 9 21.52 5.36 0.03
N ARG A 10 22.59 5.77 0.74
CA ARG A 10 23.79 4.95 0.92
C ARG A 10 23.45 3.64 1.65
N SER A 11 24.18 2.57 1.37
CA SER A 11 23.90 1.22 1.88
C SER A 11 23.80 1.14 3.41
N TRP A 12 24.64 1.88 4.14
CA TRP A 12 24.63 1.91 5.60
C TRP A 12 23.33 2.50 6.19
N ALA A 13 22.63 3.36 5.44
CA ALA A 13 21.39 3.99 5.89
C ALA A 13 20.14 3.15 5.59
N VAL A 14 20.27 2.02 4.89
CA VAL A 14 19.13 1.18 4.48
C VAL A 14 18.40 0.61 5.70
N LEU A 15 19.11 -0.01 6.64
CA LEU A 15 18.48 -0.63 7.81
C LEU A 15 17.83 0.41 8.73
N PRO A 16 18.50 1.52 9.11
CA PRO A 16 17.85 2.59 9.87
C PRO A 16 16.60 3.14 9.17
N TRP A 17 16.65 3.33 7.85
CA TRP A 17 15.49 3.80 7.09
C TRP A 17 14.33 2.81 7.12
N LEU A 18 14.58 1.53 6.86
CA LEU A 18 13.53 0.49 6.91
C LEU A 18 12.91 0.38 8.30
N ALA A 19 13.72 0.49 9.36
CA ALA A 19 13.24 0.51 10.74
C ALA A 19 12.35 1.73 11.00
N PHE A 20 12.74 2.92 10.51
CA PHE A 20 11.93 4.13 10.62
C PHE A 20 10.58 4.01 9.90
N VAL A 21 10.58 3.50 8.65
CA VAL A 21 9.34 3.26 7.90
C VAL A 21 8.44 2.24 8.61
N ALA A 22 9.00 1.14 9.10
CA ALA A 22 8.26 0.14 9.86
C ALA A 22 7.66 0.73 11.15
N TRP A 23 8.41 1.58 11.86
CA TRP A 23 7.92 2.28 13.04
C TRP A 23 6.74 3.21 12.70
N LEU A 24 6.82 3.97 11.59
CA LEU A 24 5.71 4.83 11.15
C LEU A 24 4.44 4.04 10.82
N TRP A 25 4.58 2.89 10.15
CA TRP A 25 3.43 2.01 9.90
C TRP A 25 2.84 1.42 11.17
N TRP A 26 3.69 0.99 12.10
CA TRP A 26 3.24 0.48 13.38
C TRP A 26 2.46 1.53 14.17
N ARG A 27 2.97 2.77 14.20
CA ARG A 27 2.27 3.92 14.79
C ARG A 27 0.92 4.20 14.12
N ALA A 28 0.88 4.25 12.80
CA ALA A 28 -0.37 4.47 12.06
C ALA A 28 -1.38 3.34 12.28
N ALA A 29 -0.93 2.09 12.38
CA ALA A 29 -1.79 0.95 12.67
C ALA A 29 -2.37 1.02 14.09
N LEU A 30 -1.55 1.36 15.09
CA LEU A 30 -2.01 1.59 16.47
C LEU A 30 -3.08 2.68 16.55
N GLU A 31 -2.84 3.83 15.92
CA GLU A 31 -3.77 4.97 15.93
C GLU A 31 -5.11 4.60 15.27
N ARG A 32 -5.08 3.82 14.18
CA ARG A 32 -6.31 3.33 13.54
C ARG A 32 -7.05 2.29 14.39
N LEU A 33 -6.35 1.35 15.02
CA LEU A 33 -6.98 0.39 15.94
C LEU A 33 -7.64 1.11 17.12
N ALA A 34 -6.99 2.13 17.69
CA ALA A 34 -7.57 2.96 18.74
C ALA A 34 -8.84 3.70 18.24
N ALA A 35 -8.81 4.25 17.02
CA ALA A 35 -9.95 4.94 16.42
C ALA A 35 -11.16 4.03 16.15
N THR A 36 -10.96 2.72 15.98
CA THR A 36 -12.06 1.76 15.82
C THR A 36 -12.77 1.39 17.12
N GLY A 37 -12.34 1.94 18.26
CA GLY A 37 -12.94 1.63 19.56
C GLY A 37 -12.69 0.19 20.03
N ALA A 38 -11.69 -0.50 19.46
CA ALA A 38 -11.22 -1.78 19.98
C ALA A 38 -10.76 -1.54 21.43
N ALA A 39 -11.61 -1.95 22.38
CA ALA A 39 -11.41 -1.66 23.80
C ALA A 39 -10.01 -2.11 24.26
N PRO A 40 -9.33 -1.34 25.12
CA PRO A 40 -8.10 -1.80 25.75
C PRO A 40 -8.40 -3.13 26.46
N ALA A 41 -7.56 -4.13 26.20
CA ALA A 41 -7.70 -5.53 26.58
C ALA A 41 -8.49 -5.75 27.89
N GLY A 42 -9.82 -5.86 27.78
CA GLY A 42 -10.66 -6.58 28.73
C GLY A 42 -10.48 -8.07 28.48
N ALA A 43 -10.38 -8.85 29.56
CA ALA A 43 -9.94 -10.25 29.60
C ALA A 43 -10.43 -11.12 28.43
N GLY A 44 -9.65 -11.21 27.34
CA GLY A 44 -9.88 -12.13 26.22
C GLY A 44 -9.61 -11.59 24.81
N GLY A 45 -9.51 -10.26 24.60
CA GLY A 45 -9.22 -9.68 23.29
C GLY A 45 -7.73 -9.69 22.91
N PRO A 46 -7.37 -9.75 21.60
CA PRO A 46 -5.99 -9.62 21.15
C PRO A 46 -5.41 -8.23 21.47
N ASP A 47 -4.16 -8.19 21.95
CA ASP A 47 -3.44 -6.95 22.25
C ASP A 47 -3.32 -6.06 20.99
N PRO A 48 -3.81 -4.80 21.03
CA PRO A 48 -3.68 -3.85 19.92
C PRO A 48 -2.24 -3.66 19.45
N ALA A 49 -1.25 -3.74 20.33
CA ALA A 49 0.17 -3.63 19.94
C ALA A 49 0.62 -4.84 19.12
N ALA A 50 0.22 -6.05 19.50
CA ALA A 50 0.47 -7.26 18.74
C ALA A 50 -0.23 -7.23 17.37
N LEU A 51 -1.47 -6.76 17.30
CA LEU A 51 -2.20 -6.59 16.04
C LEU A 51 -1.52 -5.57 15.12
N ALA A 52 -1.10 -4.42 15.65
CA ALA A 52 -0.39 -3.41 14.88
C ALA A 52 0.96 -3.92 14.36
N LEU A 53 1.68 -4.70 15.17
CA LEU A 53 2.94 -5.33 14.77
C LEU A 53 2.70 -6.35 13.66
N ALA A 54 1.68 -7.21 13.79
CA ALA A 54 1.30 -8.16 12.74
C ALA A 54 0.92 -7.44 11.43
N ALA A 55 0.13 -6.37 11.50
CA ALA A 55 -0.22 -5.54 10.35
C ALA A 55 1.01 -4.93 9.66
N THR A 56 1.97 -4.45 10.46
CA THR A 56 3.24 -3.89 9.96
C THR A 56 4.09 -4.97 9.28
N GLY A 57 4.19 -6.16 9.89
CA GLY A 57 4.89 -7.31 9.32
C GLY A 57 4.28 -7.76 7.99
N MET A 58 2.94 -7.85 7.92
CA MET A 58 2.23 -8.15 6.68
C MET A 58 2.46 -7.10 5.60
N LYS A 59 2.52 -5.81 5.97
CA LYS A 59 2.83 -4.72 5.02
C LYS A 59 4.24 -4.88 4.44
N LEU A 60 5.25 -5.12 5.28
CA LEU A 60 6.62 -5.39 4.85
C LEU A 60 6.71 -6.62 3.94
N ALA A 61 6.07 -7.72 4.33
CA ALA A 61 6.00 -8.93 3.52
C ALA A 61 5.33 -8.67 2.17
N GLY A 62 4.25 -7.89 2.14
CA GLY A 62 3.57 -7.47 0.92
C GLY A 62 4.51 -6.71 -0.05
N HIS A 63 5.34 -5.81 0.46
CA HIS A 63 6.34 -5.12 -0.37
C HIS A 63 7.45 -6.03 -0.89
N ALA A 64 7.88 -7.01 -0.09
CA ALA A 64 8.84 -8.02 -0.53
C ALA A 64 8.24 -8.92 -1.65
N LEU A 65 6.98 -9.33 -1.49
CA LEU A 65 6.23 -10.08 -2.51
C LEU A 65 6.02 -9.26 -3.78
N GLU A 66 5.67 -7.98 -3.66
CA GLU A 66 5.53 -7.05 -4.79
C GLU A 66 6.86 -6.92 -5.56
N ALA A 67 7.98 -6.78 -4.85
CA ALA A 67 9.31 -6.75 -5.47
C ALA A 67 9.67 -8.08 -6.17
N ALA A 68 9.37 -9.22 -5.54
CA ALA A 68 9.62 -10.53 -6.12
C ALA A 68 8.77 -10.77 -7.37
N TRP A 69 7.51 -10.35 -7.35
CA TRP A 69 6.59 -10.38 -8.48
C TRP A 69 7.15 -9.59 -9.66
N TYR A 70 7.49 -8.32 -9.46
CA TYR A 70 8.06 -7.51 -10.54
C TYR A 70 9.40 -8.06 -11.04
N ALA A 71 10.23 -8.63 -10.18
CA ALA A 71 11.45 -9.29 -10.62
C ALA A 71 11.18 -10.54 -11.48
N ALA A 72 10.15 -11.32 -11.16
CA ALA A 72 9.72 -12.44 -11.98
C ALA A 72 9.20 -11.98 -13.35
N CYS A 73 8.34 -10.95 -13.39
CA CYS A 73 7.88 -10.33 -14.63
C CYS A 73 9.05 -9.75 -15.44
N GLY A 74 9.99 -9.08 -14.77
CA GLY A 74 11.21 -8.58 -15.40
C GLY A 74 12.01 -9.70 -16.08
N ARG A 75 12.15 -10.87 -15.44
CA ARG A 75 12.82 -12.03 -16.04
C ARG A 75 12.10 -12.52 -17.29
N ALA A 76 10.76 -12.57 -17.26
CA ALA A 76 9.96 -12.91 -18.44
C ALA A 76 10.15 -11.89 -19.59
N LEU A 77 10.44 -10.63 -19.26
CA LEU A 77 10.78 -9.55 -20.20
C LEU A 77 12.29 -9.47 -20.53
N GLY A 78 13.06 -10.50 -20.17
CA GLY A 78 14.51 -10.60 -20.45
C GLY A 78 15.40 -9.69 -19.58
N ALA A 79 14.90 -9.18 -18.46
CA ALA A 79 15.62 -8.31 -17.54
C ALA A 79 15.78 -8.95 -16.15
N ARG A 80 16.99 -8.88 -15.58
CA ARG A 80 17.21 -9.32 -14.19
C ARG A 80 17.13 -8.13 -13.25
N LEU A 81 16.09 -8.08 -12.43
CA LEU A 81 15.88 -7.00 -11.47
C LEU A 81 16.46 -7.35 -10.09
N PRO A 82 17.18 -6.44 -9.41
CA PRO A 82 17.70 -6.67 -8.07
C PRO A 82 16.56 -6.58 -7.03
N VAL A 83 16.00 -7.73 -6.65
CA VAL A 83 14.82 -7.85 -5.75
C VAL A 83 14.98 -7.02 -4.48
N VAL A 84 16.12 -7.12 -3.79
CA VAL A 84 16.35 -6.40 -2.51
C VAL A 84 16.30 -4.89 -2.71
N ARG A 85 16.93 -4.37 -3.77
CA ARG A 85 16.91 -2.92 -4.05
C ARG A 85 15.52 -2.44 -4.43
N LEU A 86 14.80 -3.25 -5.20
CA LEU A 86 13.42 -2.96 -5.57
C LEU A 86 12.53 -2.93 -4.32
N ALA A 87 12.65 -3.90 -3.42
CA ALA A 87 11.92 -3.92 -2.16
C ALA A 87 12.20 -2.67 -1.31
N VAL A 88 13.47 -2.29 -1.15
CA VAL A 88 13.84 -1.05 -0.43
C VAL A 88 13.23 0.19 -1.08
N ALA A 89 13.26 0.29 -2.40
CA ALA A 89 12.67 1.42 -3.12
C ALA A 89 11.14 1.46 -3.00
N LEU A 90 10.46 0.32 -3.08
CA LEU A 90 9.01 0.22 -2.88
C LEU A 90 8.60 0.57 -1.45
N VAL A 91 9.35 0.11 -0.44
CA VAL A 91 9.15 0.51 0.95
C VAL A 91 9.38 2.02 1.12
N THR A 92 10.35 2.60 0.40
CA THR A 92 10.56 4.05 0.44
C THR A 92 9.39 4.82 -0.18
N LEU A 93 8.90 4.40 -1.35
CA LEU A 93 7.72 5.00 -2.00
C LEU A 93 6.45 4.90 -1.15
N SER A 94 6.38 3.89 -0.28
CA SER A 94 5.26 3.72 0.64
C SER A 94 5.13 4.83 1.69
N MET A 95 6.11 5.73 1.82
CA MET A 95 5.95 6.97 2.60
C MET A 95 4.79 7.82 2.09
N LEU A 96 4.41 7.70 0.82
CA LEU A 96 3.19 8.30 0.30
C LEU A 96 1.93 7.68 0.96
N ASP A 97 1.93 6.38 1.26
CA ASP A 97 0.84 5.75 2.02
C ASP A 97 0.79 6.29 3.45
N VAL A 98 1.94 6.51 4.09
CA VAL A 98 2.00 7.07 5.46
C VAL A 98 1.51 8.52 5.48
N ALA A 99 1.98 9.34 4.54
CA ALA A 99 1.51 10.72 4.39
C ALA A 99 -0.01 10.75 4.16
N ARG A 100 -0.52 9.87 3.29
CA ARG A 100 -1.96 9.69 3.08
C ARG A 100 -2.68 9.33 4.38
N LEU A 101 -2.19 8.33 5.12
CA LEU A 101 -2.77 7.90 6.40
C LEU A 101 -2.79 9.04 7.43
N ALA A 102 -1.75 9.86 7.50
CA ALA A 102 -1.69 11.01 8.41
C ALA A 102 -2.73 12.09 8.09
N LEU A 103 -3.24 12.14 6.85
CA LEU A 103 -4.31 13.06 6.45
C LEU A 103 -5.72 12.48 6.68
N LEU A 104 -5.83 11.18 6.97
CA LEU A 104 -7.10 10.54 7.36
C LEU A 104 -7.40 10.87 8.82
N GLY A 105 -7.82 12.11 9.05
CA GLY A 105 -8.41 12.57 10.30
C GLY A 105 -9.94 12.64 10.20
N PRO A 106 -10.62 13.10 11.27
CA PRO A 106 -12.05 13.38 11.20
C PRO A 106 -12.34 14.34 10.03
N PRO A 107 -13.50 14.18 9.34
CA PRO A 107 -13.90 15.08 8.28
C PRO A 107 -14.01 16.51 8.83
N ALA A 108 -13.69 17.51 8.01
CA ALA A 108 -13.58 18.91 8.43
C ALA A 108 -14.93 19.61 8.75
N GLY A 109 -16.02 18.86 8.92
CA GLY A 109 -17.39 19.37 9.10
C GLY A 109 -18.28 19.11 7.89
N GLU A 110 -19.43 19.78 7.84
CA GLU A 110 -20.35 19.69 6.69
C GLU A 110 -19.80 20.50 5.51
N GLY A 111 -19.34 19.81 4.47
CA GLY A 111 -18.80 20.45 3.25
C GLY A 111 -17.81 19.58 2.47
N PHE A 112 -17.27 20.16 1.39
CA PHE A 112 -16.20 19.53 0.61
C PHE A 112 -14.90 19.52 1.41
N ASP A 113 -14.33 18.33 1.64
CA ASP A 113 -13.04 18.20 2.29
C ASP A 113 -11.91 18.38 1.25
N PRO A 114 -11.05 19.41 1.36
CA PRO A 114 -9.99 19.67 0.39
C PRO A 114 -8.93 18.56 0.33
N ARG A 115 -8.91 17.63 1.30
CA ARG A 115 -8.01 16.48 1.30
C ARG A 115 -8.51 15.35 0.39
N LEU A 116 -9.78 15.35 -0.02
CA LEU A 116 -10.39 14.28 -0.83
C LEU A 116 -9.58 13.92 -2.10
N PRO A 117 -9.08 14.88 -2.90
CA PRO A 117 -8.27 14.54 -4.09
C PRO A 117 -6.94 13.89 -3.72
N LEU A 118 -6.42 14.15 -2.52
CA LEU A 118 -5.13 13.64 -2.06
C LEU A 118 -5.23 12.19 -1.59
N VAL A 119 -6.23 11.89 -0.76
CA VAL A 119 -6.37 10.60 -0.09
C VAL A 119 -7.38 9.65 -0.73
N GLY A 120 -8.32 10.19 -1.52
CA GLY A 120 -9.40 9.44 -2.14
C GLY A 120 -10.69 9.45 -1.32
N ALA A 121 -11.70 8.74 -1.84
CA ALA A 121 -13.04 8.64 -1.25
C ALA A 121 -13.09 7.96 0.13
N GLU A 122 -12.01 7.33 0.59
CA GLU A 122 -11.91 6.75 1.94
C GLU A 122 -12.15 7.78 3.05
N LEU A 123 -11.89 9.06 2.76
CA LEU A 123 -12.13 10.17 3.67
C LEU A 123 -13.63 10.36 3.97
N LEU A 124 -14.50 9.99 3.03
CA LEU A 124 -15.95 10.18 3.11
C LEU A 124 -16.65 9.15 3.99
N ALA A 125 -16.00 8.01 4.27
CA ALA A 125 -16.63 6.94 5.02
C ALA A 125 -16.60 7.14 6.54
N GLY A 126 -15.84 8.13 7.04
CA GLY A 126 -15.63 8.32 8.47
C GLY A 126 -15.02 7.08 9.16
N ALA A 127 -14.71 7.21 10.44
CA ALA A 127 -14.28 6.07 11.26
C ALA A 127 -15.50 5.21 11.62
N GLY A 128 -16.08 4.47 10.67
CA GLY A 128 -17.13 3.51 11.00
C GLY A 128 -18.15 3.17 9.90
N ALA A 129 -18.19 3.83 8.75
CA ALA A 129 -19.12 3.39 7.70
C ALA A 129 -18.64 2.07 7.09
N PRO A 130 -19.53 1.07 6.93
CA PRO A 130 -19.19 -0.12 6.18
C PRO A 130 -19.00 0.29 4.72
N HIS A 131 -17.76 0.52 4.31
CA HIS A 131 -17.43 0.53 2.89
C HIS A 131 -17.98 -0.76 2.31
N ASP A 132 -18.80 -0.74 1.28
CA ASP A 132 -18.93 -1.91 0.40
C ASP A 132 -17.54 -2.41 -0.03
N GLY A 133 -17.43 -3.67 -0.45
CA GLY A 133 -16.12 -4.21 -0.81
C GLY A 133 -15.41 -3.39 -1.89
N PHE A 134 -16.19 -2.72 -2.75
CA PHE A 134 -15.69 -1.75 -3.73
C PHE A 134 -15.03 -0.53 -3.08
N GLY A 135 -15.70 0.15 -2.14
CA GLY A 135 -15.14 1.27 -1.40
C GLY A 135 -13.89 0.89 -0.59
N ALA A 136 -13.85 -0.32 -0.02
CA ALA A 136 -12.67 -0.82 0.68
C ALA A 136 -11.48 -1.05 -0.27
N ALA A 137 -11.75 -1.50 -1.50
CA ALA A 137 -10.72 -1.75 -2.51
C ALA A 137 -10.22 -0.47 -3.21
N PHE A 138 -11.13 0.41 -3.61
CA PHE A 138 -10.84 1.55 -4.50
C PHE A 138 -10.92 2.92 -3.81
N GLY A 139 -11.53 3.01 -2.63
CA GLY A 139 -11.73 4.29 -1.93
C GLY A 139 -10.43 5.02 -1.57
N SER A 140 -9.31 4.30 -1.49
CA SER A 140 -7.98 4.88 -1.25
C SER A 140 -7.34 5.54 -2.48
N PHE A 141 -8.00 5.52 -3.65
CA PHE A 141 -7.42 6.09 -4.87
C PHE A 141 -7.51 7.62 -4.85
N GLY A 142 -6.39 8.26 -4.50
CA GLY A 142 -6.14 9.70 -4.62
C GLY A 142 -4.74 9.97 -5.17
N LEU A 143 -4.30 11.23 -5.10
CA LEU A 143 -2.99 11.67 -5.59
C LEU A 143 -1.83 10.85 -5.03
N PHE A 144 -1.83 10.50 -3.74
CA PHE A 144 -0.73 9.73 -3.15
C PHE A 144 -0.59 8.33 -3.76
N VAL A 145 -1.72 7.66 -4.05
CA VAL A 145 -1.70 6.36 -4.73
C VAL A 145 -1.22 6.52 -6.18
N ALA A 146 -1.70 7.54 -6.89
CA ALA A 146 -1.24 7.83 -8.25
C ALA A 146 0.28 8.09 -8.29
N LEU A 147 0.81 8.89 -7.35
CA LEU A 147 2.24 9.16 -7.22
C LEU A 147 3.04 7.89 -6.90
N ARG A 148 2.52 7.01 -6.03
CA ARG A 148 3.17 5.72 -5.73
C ARG A 148 3.24 4.86 -6.99
N LEU A 149 2.14 4.73 -7.74
CA LEU A 149 2.10 3.93 -8.96
C LEU A 149 3.04 4.51 -10.03
N ALA A 150 3.05 5.82 -10.21
CA ALA A 150 3.97 6.50 -11.12
C ALA A 150 5.43 6.30 -10.72
N GLY A 151 5.75 6.43 -9.42
CA GLY A 151 7.09 6.18 -8.89
C GLY A 151 7.54 4.74 -9.11
N THR A 152 6.67 3.76 -8.86
CA THR A 152 6.97 2.34 -9.12
C THR A 152 7.16 2.07 -10.61
N ALA A 153 6.30 2.62 -11.47
CA ALA A 153 6.41 2.47 -12.92
C ALA A 153 7.71 3.09 -13.44
N TRP A 154 8.09 4.26 -12.94
CA TRP A 154 9.36 4.91 -13.27
C TRP A 154 10.56 4.06 -12.85
N LEU A 155 10.56 3.52 -11.62
CA LEU A 155 11.61 2.62 -11.14
C LEU A 155 11.75 1.39 -12.04
N LEU A 156 10.63 0.76 -12.39
CA LEU A 156 10.62 -0.41 -13.27
C LEU A 156 11.07 -0.07 -14.69
N ALA A 157 10.63 1.05 -15.25
CA ALA A 157 11.06 1.50 -16.57
C ALA A 157 12.59 1.66 -16.62
N ARG A 158 13.19 2.30 -15.60
CA ARG A 158 14.65 2.41 -15.50
C ARG A 158 15.33 1.04 -15.38
N ALA A 159 14.74 0.14 -14.59
CA ALA A 159 15.30 -1.17 -14.36
C ALA A 159 15.25 -2.06 -15.62
N LEU A 160 14.16 -1.98 -16.39
CA LEU A 160 13.94 -2.73 -17.63
C LEU A 160 14.76 -2.18 -18.80
N GLY A 161 15.07 -0.88 -18.83
CA GLY A 161 15.85 -0.22 -19.87
C GLY A 161 15.03 0.66 -20.81
N GLU A 162 15.71 1.31 -21.75
CA GLU A 162 15.12 2.25 -22.71
C GLU A 162 13.98 1.63 -23.53
N GLY A 163 12.96 2.44 -23.84
CA GLY A 163 11.80 2.02 -24.65
C GLY A 163 10.75 1.17 -23.94
N ARG A 164 10.97 0.74 -22.68
CA ARG A 164 10.05 -0.15 -21.94
C ARG A 164 9.15 0.55 -20.92
N GLY A 165 9.05 1.88 -20.99
CA GLY A 165 8.23 2.68 -20.07
C GLY A 165 6.76 2.30 -20.07
N GLY A 166 6.18 2.10 -21.27
CA GLY A 166 4.77 1.69 -21.41
C GLY A 166 4.50 0.31 -20.78
N ALA A 167 5.38 -0.66 -20.99
CA ALA A 167 5.26 -1.99 -20.39
C ALA A 167 5.39 -1.94 -18.87
N ALA A 168 6.29 -1.11 -18.33
CA ALA A 168 6.41 -0.90 -16.89
C ALA A 168 5.15 -0.28 -16.28
N ALA A 169 4.61 0.77 -16.90
CA ALA A 169 3.38 1.41 -16.46
C ALA A 169 2.18 0.46 -16.48
N LEU A 170 2.03 -0.30 -17.58
CA LEU A 170 0.96 -1.30 -17.72
C LEU A 170 1.09 -2.41 -16.66
N LEU A 171 2.30 -2.92 -16.42
CA LEU A 171 2.53 -3.95 -15.42
C LEU A 171 2.15 -3.49 -14.01
N VAL A 172 2.52 -2.26 -13.64
CA VAL A 172 2.17 -1.67 -12.33
C VAL A 172 0.67 -1.45 -12.23
N ALA A 173 0.05 -0.87 -13.25
CA ALA A 173 -1.39 -0.62 -13.27
C ALA A 173 -2.20 -1.93 -13.19
N ALA A 174 -1.82 -2.95 -13.95
CA ALA A 174 -2.45 -4.26 -13.94
C ALA A 174 -2.27 -4.97 -12.58
N THR A 175 -1.06 -4.93 -12.01
CA THR A 175 -0.78 -5.51 -10.69
C THR A 175 -1.59 -4.82 -9.60
N TRP A 176 -1.66 -3.48 -9.63
CA TRP A 176 -2.48 -2.71 -8.71
C TRP A 176 -3.96 -3.06 -8.85
N LEU A 177 -4.50 -3.05 -10.07
CA LEU A 177 -5.91 -3.34 -10.32
C LEU A 177 -6.26 -4.76 -9.86
N ALA A 178 -5.44 -5.75 -10.19
CA ALA A 178 -5.63 -7.14 -9.74
C ALA A 178 -5.64 -7.24 -8.20
N SER A 179 -4.72 -6.55 -7.52
CA SER A 179 -4.71 -6.52 -6.05
C SER A 179 -5.96 -5.87 -5.45
N ARG A 180 -6.53 -4.87 -6.12
CA ARG A 180 -7.78 -4.21 -5.67
C ARG A 180 -9.00 -5.09 -5.90
N LEU A 181 -9.09 -5.76 -7.05
CA LEU A 181 -10.14 -6.74 -7.31
C LEU A 181 -10.09 -7.89 -6.31
N ALA A 182 -8.89 -8.41 -6.01
CA ALA A 182 -8.72 -9.43 -4.99
C ALA A 182 -9.15 -8.93 -3.60
N ALA A 183 -8.76 -7.71 -3.21
CA ALA A 183 -9.17 -7.12 -1.93
C ALA A 183 -10.70 -6.92 -1.85
N TRP A 184 -11.33 -6.46 -2.93
CA TRP A 184 -12.78 -6.34 -3.03
C TRP A 184 -13.44 -7.69 -2.77
N TRP A 185 -13.03 -8.73 -3.51
CA TRP A 185 -13.61 -10.06 -3.37
C TRP A 185 -13.40 -10.65 -1.98
N VAL A 186 -12.21 -10.49 -1.40
CA VAL A 186 -11.94 -10.94 -0.03
C VAL A 186 -12.87 -10.26 0.99
N VAL A 187 -13.09 -8.95 0.85
CA VAL A 187 -13.99 -8.20 1.75
C VAL A 187 -15.44 -8.64 1.58
N ASP A 188 -15.92 -8.85 0.35
CA ASP A 188 -17.29 -9.31 0.10
C ASP A 188 -17.50 -10.75 0.58
N LEU A 189 -16.55 -11.65 0.31
CA LEU A 189 -16.58 -13.03 0.82
C LEU A 189 -16.55 -13.09 2.34
N ALA A 190 -15.73 -12.26 3.00
CA ALA A 190 -15.69 -12.15 4.46
C ALA A 190 -17.02 -11.66 5.07
N ARG A 191 -17.88 -11.04 4.25
CA ARG A 191 -19.22 -10.59 4.62
C ARG A 191 -20.33 -11.55 4.18
N GLY A 192 -19.97 -12.71 3.63
CA GLY A 192 -20.94 -13.69 3.13
C GLY A 192 -21.64 -13.27 1.84
N ARG A 193 -21.09 -12.29 1.08
CA ARG A 193 -21.64 -11.87 -0.21
C ARG A 193 -20.88 -12.53 -1.36
N SER A 194 -21.60 -12.92 -2.40
CA SER A 194 -20.97 -13.35 -3.65
C SER A 194 -20.42 -12.13 -4.41
N PRO A 195 -19.11 -12.11 -4.74
CA PRO A 195 -18.51 -11.02 -5.52
C PRO A 195 -18.99 -10.94 -6.98
N LEU A 196 -19.75 -11.94 -7.47
CA LEU A 196 -20.26 -12.01 -8.84
C LEU A 196 -21.75 -11.65 -8.95
N GLY A 197 -22.39 -11.20 -7.87
CA GLY A 197 -23.82 -10.87 -7.86
C GLY A 197 -24.70 -12.13 -7.86
N GLY A 198 -24.81 -12.75 -6.70
CA GLY A 198 -25.86 -13.73 -6.38
C GLY A 198 -26.38 -13.38 -4.99
N GLY A 199 -27.69 -13.21 -4.86
CA GLY A 199 -28.39 -12.64 -3.69
C GLY A 199 -28.19 -13.37 -2.37
#